data_AF-A0A1Q7WB47-F1
#
_entry.id   AF-A0A1Q7WB47-F1
#
_cell.length_a   1.000
_cell.length_b   1.000
_cell.length_c   1.000
_cell.angle_alpha   90.00
_cell.angle_beta   90.00
_cell.angle_gamma   90.00
#
_symmetry.space_group_name_H-M   'P 1'
#
loop_
_entity.id
_entity.type
_entity.pdbx_description
1 polymer ?
#
loop_
_entity_poly.entity_id
_entity_poly.type
_entity_poly.pdbx_seq_one_letter_code
_entity_poly.pdbx_strand_id
1 'polypeptide(L)'
;MSETVAEDDGDADGMRFFGTGHRITGNTIRDISARGYRAPPHPDCFQTFDHSPPTYDVVISGNTCQNVDAQCLIATDDQPGSSGAPNGVPSITFADNTCAPNGAQAINLRRWPNVEIRHNKFSGPNLNRAILIIDGSTGCTVIDNTTAGGVPTVDVDGASRPGFRQNGNSPA
;
A
#
# COMPACT_ATOMS: atom_id res chain seq x y z
N MET A 1 29.05 -3.13 10.62
CA MET A 1 28.07 -2.43 9.77
C MET A 1 28.07 -3.16 8.44
N SER A 2 26.94 -3.71 8.01
CA SER A 2 26.79 -4.31 6.69
C SER A 2 26.17 -3.24 5.82
N GLU A 3 26.94 -2.66 4.91
CA GLU A 3 26.41 -1.74 3.92
C GLU A 3 25.86 -2.56 2.75
N THR A 4 24.59 -2.35 2.42
CA THR A 4 23.97 -2.91 1.22
C THR A 4 24.59 -2.23 0.01
N VAL A 5 25.17 -3.01 -0.91
CA VAL A 5 25.68 -2.50 -2.19
C VAL A 5 24.57 -2.64 -3.22
N ALA A 6 24.04 -1.51 -3.71
CA ALA A 6 23.08 -1.50 -4.81
C ALA A 6 23.82 -1.79 -6.13
N GLU A 7 23.44 -2.86 -6.84
CA GLU A 7 24.01 -3.20 -8.15
C GLU A 7 23.34 -2.41 -9.29
N ASP A 8 22.06 -2.06 -9.16
CA ASP A 8 21.28 -1.28 -10.14
C ASP A 8 20.47 -0.18 -9.42
N ASP A 9 19.85 0.74 -10.16
CA ASP A 9 18.98 1.83 -9.65
C ASP A 9 17.86 1.23 -8.79
N GLY A 10 18.17 1.17 -7.49
CA GLY A 10 17.80 0.04 -6.67
C GLY A 10 16.41 0.19 -6.10
N ASP A 11 15.67 -0.89 -6.10
CA ASP A 11 14.52 -1.04 -5.25
C ASP A 11 14.96 -1.30 -3.79
N ALA A 12 14.20 -0.81 -2.82
CA ALA A 12 14.44 -1.03 -1.40
C ALA A 12 13.19 -1.56 -0.68
N ASP A 13 12.31 -2.23 -1.41
CA ASP A 13 11.12 -2.86 -0.84
C ASP A 13 11.49 -3.90 0.25
N GLY A 14 10.74 -3.91 1.34
CA GLY A 14 10.78 -4.99 2.32
C GLY A 14 10.23 -6.29 1.74
N MET A 15 9.17 -6.19 0.94
CA MET A 15 8.61 -7.30 0.19
C MET A 15 7.97 -6.82 -1.12
N ARG A 16 8.49 -7.35 -2.23
CA ARG A 16 7.86 -7.25 -3.53
C ARG A 16 7.12 -8.54 -3.86
N PHE A 17 5.90 -8.46 -4.38
CA PHE A 17 5.06 -9.64 -4.63
C PHE A 17 4.33 -9.57 -5.97
N PHE A 18 4.17 -10.74 -6.61
CA PHE A 18 3.42 -10.91 -7.86
C PHE A 18 2.70 -12.26 -7.89
N GLY A 19 1.53 -12.31 -8.53
CA GLY A 19 0.73 -13.53 -8.67
C GLY A 19 -0.46 -13.59 -7.72
N THR A 20 -1.02 -14.79 -7.55
CA THR A 20 -2.36 -14.96 -6.94
C THR A 20 -2.36 -15.88 -5.73
N GLY A 21 -3.28 -15.64 -4.80
CA GLY A 21 -3.48 -16.49 -3.62
C GLY A 21 -2.49 -16.24 -2.47
N HIS A 22 -1.72 -15.14 -2.52
CA HIS A 22 -0.72 -14.83 -1.50
C HIS A 22 -1.36 -14.50 -0.15
N ARG A 23 -0.76 -15.01 0.94
CA ARG A 23 -1.17 -14.74 2.32
C ARG A 23 0.04 -14.27 3.12
N ILE A 24 0.21 -12.96 3.20
CA ILE A 24 1.33 -12.28 3.85
C ILE A 24 0.84 -11.83 5.22
N THR A 25 1.09 -12.63 6.26
CA THR A 25 0.48 -12.41 7.57
C THR A 25 1.48 -12.41 8.72
N GLY A 26 1.25 -11.55 9.72
CA GLY A 26 2.02 -11.54 10.98
C GLY A 26 3.49 -11.13 10.85
N ASN A 27 3.89 -10.48 9.76
CA ASN A 27 5.28 -10.06 9.54
C ASN A 27 5.59 -8.72 10.22
N THR A 28 6.86 -8.48 10.52
CA THR A 28 7.38 -7.17 10.94
C THR A 28 8.42 -6.71 9.92
N ILE A 29 8.16 -5.59 9.26
CA ILE A 29 9.07 -4.94 8.30
C ILE A 29 9.42 -3.56 8.85
N ARG A 30 10.71 -3.27 8.97
CA ARG A 30 11.17 -2.02 9.58
C ARG A 30 12.58 -1.61 9.19
N ASP A 31 12.86 -0.34 9.43
CA ASP A 31 14.20 0.26 9.35
C ASP A 31 14.80 0.20 7.94
N ILE A 32 13.96 0.48 6.93
CA ILE A 32 14.39 0.54 5.52
C ILE A 32 14.49 2.00 5.09
N SER A 33 15.68 2.40 4.64
CA SER A 33 15.98 3.78 4.28
C SER A 33 16.39 3.94 2.82
N ALA A 34 15.99 5.07 2.24
CA ALA A 34 16.49 5.53 0.94
C ALA A 34 17.94 6.05 0.99
N ARG A 35 18.51 6.23 2.20
CA ARG A 35 19.87 6.76 2.36
C ARG A 35 20.91 5.77 1.86
N GLY A 36 21.89 6.28 1.10
CA GLY A 36 23.04 5.51 0.62
C GLY A 36 22.90 5.01 -0.81
N TYR A 37 21.73 5.16 -1.42
CA TYR A 37 21.52 4.87 -2.83
C TYR A 37 21.91 6.07 -3.71
N ARG A 38 22.41 5.79 -4.92
CA ARG A 38 22.81 6.82 -5.90
C ARG A 38 21.60 7.52 -6.52
N ALA A 39 20.52 6.77 -6.75
CA ALA A 39 19.19 7.27 -7.08
C ALA A 39 18.25 6.84 -5.93
N PRO A 40 17.31 7.69 -5.48
CA PRO A 40 16.42 7.33 -4.37
C PRO A 40 15.60 6.06 -4.72
N PRO A 41 15.66 5.00 -3.90
CA PRO A 41 14.88 3.80 -4.11
C PRO A 41 13.41 4.05 -3.75
N HIS A 42 12.57 3.02 -3.94
CA HIS A 42 11.27 2.90 -3.28
C HIS A 42 11.43 2.04 -2.02
N PRO A 43 11.60 2.64 -0.83
CA PRO A 43 11.64 1.89 0.43
C PRO A 43 10.21 1.69 0.92
N ASP A 44 9.49 0.72 0.37
CA ASP A 44 8.13 0.37 0.80
C ASP A 44 8.11 -0.93 1.60
N CYS A 45 7.15 -1.13 2.50
CA CYS A 45 7.00 -2.42 3.18
C CYS A 45 6.48 -3.50 2.24
N PHE A 46 5.47 -3.16 1.44
CA PHE A 46 4.85 -4.05 0.46
C PHE A 46 4.68 -3.30 -0.85
N GLN A 47 5.23 -3.86 -1.92
CA GLN A 47 5.07 -3.33 -3.27
C GLN A 47 4.62 -4.40 -4.25
N THR A 48 3.63 -4.04 -5.06
CA THR A 48 3.30 -4.72 -6.31
C THR A 48 3.10 -3.69 -7.40
N PHE A 49 3.28 -4.11 -8.64
CA PHE A 49 2.87 -3.33 -9.80
C PHE A 49 2.32 -4.23 -10.90
N ASP A 50 1.98 -3.66 -12.06
CA ASP A 50 1.51 -4.41 -13.22
C ASP A 50 2.43 -5.57 -13.57
N HIS A 51 1.83 -6.75 -13.74
CA HIS A 51 2.54 -7.98 -14.02
C HIS A 51 1.65 -8.93 -14.81
N SER A 52 2.25 -9.78 -15.64
CA SER A 52 1.57 -10.83 -16.38
C SER A 52 2.15 -12.19 -15.97
N PRO A 53 1.38 -13.08 -15.31
CA PRO A 53 -0.06 -12.97 -15.01
C PRO A 53 -0.39 -11.92 -13.93
N PRO A 54 -1.66 -11.46 -13.87
CA PRO A 54 -2.10 -10.40 -12.95
C PRO A 54 -2.00 -10.83 -11.47
N THR A 55 -1.80 -9.84 -10.59
CA THR A 55 -1.78 -10.01 -9.14
C THR A 55 -3.17 -9.76 -8.55
N TYR A 56 -3.76 -10.75 -7.87
CA TYR A 56 -5.04 -10.63 -7.16
C TYR A 56 -5.22 -11.75 -6.11
N ASP A 57 -6.27 -11.72 -5.30
CA ASP A 57 -6.47 -12.65 -4.16
C ASP A 57 -5.26 -12.65 -3.21
N VAL A 58 -4.78 -11.46 -2.89
CA VAL A 58 -3.69 -11.24 -1.94
C VAL A 58 -4.26 -10.78 -0.61
N VAL A 59 -3.89 -11.45 0.48
CA VAL A 59 -4.20 -10.99 1.85
C VAL A 59 -2.93 -10.54 2.53
N ILE A 60 -2.90 -9.28 2.96
CA ILE A 60 -1.84 -8.69 3.76
C ILE A 60 -2.46 -8.33 5.10
N SER A 61 -2.23 -9.15 6.13
CA SER A 61 -2.94 -8.98 7.41
C SER A 61 -2.12 -9.19 8.67
N GLY A 62 -2.40 -8.38 9.69
CA GLY A 62 -1.74 -8.48 11.00
C GLY A 62 -0.25 -8.16 10.96
N ASN A 63 0.22 -7.46 9.91
CA ASN A 63 1.63 -7.08 9.78
C ASN A 63 1.91 -5.76 10.49
N THR A 64 3.17 -5.57 10.89
CA THR A 64 3.70 -4.30 11.40
C THR A 64 4.72 -3.75 10.41
N CYS A 65 4.49 -2.52 9.95
CA CYS A 65 5.41 -1.75 9.12
C CYS A 65 5.83 -0.49 9.88
N GLN A 66 7.12 -0.30 10.13
CA GLN A 66 7.60 0.79 10.99
C GLN A 66 8.92 1.38 10.50
N ASN A 67 9.05 2.71 10.53
CA ASN A 67 10.32 3.39 10.22
C ASN A 67 10.87 2.98 8.85
N VAL A 68 10.00 3.03 7.85
CA VAL A 68 10.31 2.77 6.44
C VAL A 68 10.09 4.09 5.70
N ASP A 69 11.07 4.51 4.89
CA ASP A 69 11.14 5.87 4.37
C ASP A 69 9.97 6.26 3.43
N ALA A 70 9.33 5.29 2.76
CA ALA A 70 8.18 5.54 1.88
C ALA A 70 6.89 4.99 2.50
N GLN A 71 6.32 3.89 2.01
CA GLN A 71 4.95 3.51 2.30
C GLN A 71 4.81 2.13 2.95
N CYS A 72 3.65 1.86 3.53
CA CYS A 72 3.28 0.51 3.91
C CYS A 72 2.94 -0.36 2.69
N LEU A 73 2.05 0.14 1.84
CA LEU A 73 1.62 -0.55 0.63
C LEU A 73 1.63 0.43 -0.54
N ILE A 74 2.27 0.01 -1.62
CA ILE A 74 2.10 0.62 -2.94
C ILE A 74 1.66 -0.45 -3.94
N ALA A 75 0.60 -0.15 -4.68
CA ALA A 75 0.08 -1.00 -5.75
C ALA A 75 -0.27 -0.11 -6.94
N THR A 76 0.48 -0.27 -8.03
CA THR A 76 0.33 0.58 -9.22
C THR A 76 0.23 -0.24 -10.49
N ASP A 77 -0.70 0.12 -11.36
CA ASP A 77 -0.73 -0.41 -12.72
C ASP A 77 -0.35 0.70 -13.70
N ASP A 78 0.77 0.56 -14.42
CA ASP A 78 1.17 1.50 -15.46
C ASP A 78 0.80 1.04 -16.89
N GLN A 79 0.21 -0.16 -17.02
CA GLN A 79 -0.16 -0.79 -18.28
C GLN A 79 -1.67 -1.09 -18.34
N PRO A 80 -2.45 -0.37 -19.18
CA PRO A 80 -3.90 -0.49 -19.21
C PRO A 80 -4.40 -1.95 -19.30
N GLY A 81 -5.22 -2.36 -18.33
CA GLY A 81 -5.93 -3.65 -18.35
C GLY A 81 -5.17 -4.84 -17.79
N SER A 82 -4.06 -4.62 -17.08
CA SER A 82 -3.23 -5.68 -16.49
C SER A 82 -3.50 -5.93 -15.00
N SER A 83 -4.01 -4.94 -14.27
CA SER A 83 -4.50 -5.10 -12.89
C SER A 83 -6.00 -5.37 -12.88
N GLY A 84 -6.37 -6.65 -12.92
CA GLY A 84 -7.77 -7.05 -12.96
C GLY A 84 -7.99 -8.30 -12.14
N ALA A 85 -8.30 -8.14 -10.86
CA ALA A 85 -8.95 -9.22 -10.13
C ALA A 85 -10.26 -9.58 -10.86
N PRO A 86 -10.62 -10.88 -10.97
CA PRO A 86 -11.94 -11.27 -11.46
C PRO A 86 -13.06 -10.55 -10.70
N ASN A 87 -14.19 -10.31 -11.37
CA ASN A 87 -15.35 -9.67 -10.74
C ASN A 87 -15.74 -10.38 -9.43
N GLY A 88 -15.90 -9.61 -8.36
CA GLY A 88 -16.28 -10.13 -7.04
C GLY A 88 -15.13 -10.72 -6.21
N VAL A 89 -13.89 -10.67 -6.72
CA VAL A 89 -12.69 -11.04 -5.97
C VAL A 89 -11.92 -9.77 -5.62
N PRO A 90 -11.61 -9.51 -4.34
CA PRO A 90 -10.69 -8.44 -3.99
C PRO A 90 -9.31 -8.66 -4.64
N SER A 91 -8.71 -7.61 -5.16
CA SER A 91 -7.33 -7.69 -5.65
C SER A 91 -6.38 -7.85 -4.46
N ILE A 92 -6.53 -6.98 -3.46
CA ILE A 92 -5.78 -7.01 -2.22
C ILE A 92 -6.75 -6.79 -1.06
N THR A 93 -6.64 -7.61 -0.03
CA THR A 93 -7.21 -7.37 1.29
C THR A 93 -6.09 -6.95 2.24
N PHE A 94 -6.07 -5.69 2.64
CA PHE A 94 -5.12 -5.11 3.59
C PHE A 94 -5.83 -4.87 4.94
N ALA A 95 -5.67 -5.80 5.88
CA ALA A 95 -6.49 -5.84 7.10
C ALA A 95 -5.69 -5.97 8.39
N ASP A 96 -6.09 -5.26 9.45
CA ASP A 96 -5.52 -5.41 10.80
C ASP A 96 -4.01 -5.12 10.90
N ASN A 97 -3.45 -4.34 9.97
CA ASN A 97 -2.04 -3.99 9.98
C ASN A 97 -1.79 -2.73 10.83
N THR A 98 -0.60 -2.66 11.43
CA THR A 98 -0.09 -1.44 12.08
C THR A 98 0.97 -0.81 11.21
N CYS A 99 0.71 0.43 10.80
CA CYS A 99 1.49 1.18 9.84
C CYS A 99 2.03 2.47 10.45
N ALA A 100 3.35 2.57 10.55
CA ALA A 100 4.09 3.73 10.98
C ALA A 100 5.23 4.09 10.00
N PRO A 101 4.94 4.31 8.70
CA PRO A 101 5.97 4.70 7.73
C PRO A 101 6.32 6.20 7.84
N ASN A 102 7.39 6.61 7.15
CA ASN A 102 7.86 8.00 7.10
C ASN A 102 7.44 8.73 5.81
N GLY A 103 6.69 8.10 4.90
CA GLY A 103 6.18 8.74 3.69
C GLY A 103 4.99 9.67 3.92
N ALA A 104 4.57 10.34 2.84
CA ALA A 104 3.42 11.27 2.85
C ALA A 104 2.05 10.57 2.90
N GLN A 105 2.01 9.30 2.54
CA GLN A 105 0.87 8.40 2.69
C GLN A 105 1.35 7.00 3.11
N ALA A 106 0.51 6.25 3.83
CA ALA A 106 0.82 4.87 4.19
C ALA A 106 0.42 3.88 3.08
N ILE A 107 -0.67 4.14 2.36
CA ILE A 107 -1.12 3.33 1.22
C ILE A 107 -1.27 4.22 -0.02
N ASN A 108 -0.77 3.75 -1.17
CA ASN A 108 -0.99 4.37 -2.48
C ASN A 108 -1.50 3.33 -3.47
N LEU A 109 -2.73 3.52 -3.95
CA LEU A 109 -3.34 2.75 -5.01
C LEU A 109 -3.48 3.64 -6.24
N ARG A 110 -2.84 3.25 -7.34
CA ARG A 110 -2.90 3.99 -8.61
C ARG A 110 -3.24 3.04 -9.74
N ARG A 111 -4.37 3.28 -10.42
CA ARG A 111 -4.95 2.35 -11.41
C ARG A 111 -5.13 0.92 -10.87
N TRP A 112 -5.31 0.72 -9.56
CA TRP A 112 -5.39 -0.60 -8.94
C TRP A 112 -6.79 -0.84 -8.31
N PRO A 113 -7.69 -1.60 -8.96
CA PRO A 113 -9.08 -1.71 -8.54
C PRO A 113 -9.31 -2.74 -7.43
N ASN A 114 -10.50 -2.70 -6.82
CA ASN A 114 -11.05 -3.75 -5.94
C ASN A 114 -10.20 -4.07 -4.68
N VAL A 115 -9.58 -3.07 -4.06
CA VAL A 115 -8.84 -3.25 -2.81
C VAL A 115 -9.76 -3.08 -1.60
N GLU A 116 -9.65 -3.97 -0.62
CA GLU A 116 -10.28 -3.84 0.68
C GLU A 116 -9.26 -3.43 1.74
N ILE A 117 -9.46 -2.27 2.38
CA ILE A 117 -8.59 -1.74 3.42
C ILE A 117 -9.41 -1.60 4.70
N ARG A 118 -9.14 -2.44 5.71
CA ARG A 118 -9.95 -2.45 6.93
C ARG A 118 -9.18 -2.61 8.23
N HIS A 119 -9.68 -2.00 9.30
CA HIS A 119 -9.19 -2.22 10.67
C HIS A 119 -7.70 -1.92 10.87
N ASN A 120 -7.09 -1.13 9.98
CA ASN A 120 -5.68 -0.78 10.09
C ASN A 120 -5.47 0.43 11.00
N LYS A 121 -4.27 0.51 11.58
CA LYS A 121 -3.82 1.65 12.39
C LYS A 121 -2.69 2.35 11.65
N PHE A 122 -2.87 3.62 11.34
CA PHE A 122 -1.93 4.45 10.62
C PHE A 122 -1.36 5.55 11.52
N SER A 123 -0.07 5.77 11.40
CA SER A 123 0.68 6.84 12.05
C SER A 123 1.93 7.12 11.23
N GLY A 124 2.64 8.19 11.54
CA GLY A 124 3.87 8.54 10.84
C GLY A 124 4.14 10.03 10.95
N PRO A 125 5.42 10.45 10.97
CA PRO A 125 5.76 11.86 11.18
C PRO A 125 5.37 12.77 10.01
N ASN A 126 5.24 12.22 8.80
CA ASN A 126 5.08 12.99 7.57
C ASN A 126 3.74 12.72 6.84
N LEU A 127 2.82 11.97 7.47
CA LEU A 127 1.55 11.62 6.83
C LEU A 127 0.69 12.88 6.60
N ASN A 128 0.30 13.08 5.34
CA ASN A 128 -0.70 14.09 4.94
C ASN A 128 -2.09 13.46 4.78
N ARG A 129 -2.12 12.15 4.52
CA ARG A 129 -3.29 11.25 4.50
C ARG A 129 -2.81 9.82 4.78
N ALA A 130 -3.64 8.93 5.31
CA ALA A 130 -3.21 7.53 5.44
C ALA A 130 -3.31 6.77 4.12
N ILE A 131 -4.43 6.90 3.40
CA ILE A 131 -4.74 6.11 2.20
C ILE A 131 -4.97 7.06 1.03
N LEU A 132 -4.24 6.86 -0.06
CA LEU A 132 -4.41 7.57 -1.33
C LEU A 132 -4.91 6.60 -2.40
N ILE A 133 -6.03 6.92 -3.03
CA ILE A 133 -6.68 6.10 -4.08
C ILE A 133 -6.92 6.97 -5.31
N ILE A 134 -6.17 6.72 -6.39
CA ILE A 134 -6.10 7.62 -7.54
C ILE A 134 -6.08 6.89 -8.89
N ASP A 135 -6.30 7.67 -9.94
CA ASP A 135 -6.18 7.30 -11.35
C ASP A 135 -7.06 6.11 -11.74
N GLY A 136 -8.29 6.03 -11.22
CA GLY A 136 -9.23 4.98 -11.60
C GLY A 136 -9.09 3.68 -10.82
N SER A 137 -8.56 3.74 -9.60
CA SER A 137 -8.53 2.64 -8.62
C SER A 137 -9.94 2.38 -8.05
N THR A 138 -10.86 1.97 -8.92
CA THR A 138 -12.29 1.83 -8.64
C THR A 138 -12.64 0.61 -7.78
N GLY A 139 -13.85 0.62 -7.20
CA GLY A 139 -14.35 -0.53 -6.42
C GLY A 139 -13.68 -0.75 -5.06
N CYS A 140 -12.80 0.16 -4.62
CA CYS A 140 -12.12 0.03 -3.34
C CYS A 140 -13.07 0.24 -2.15
N THR A 141 -12.81 -0.47 -1.06
CA THR A 141 -13.58 -0.38 0.19
C THR A 141 -12.64 -0.04 1.35
N VAL A 142 -12.94 1.03 2.10
CA VAL A 142 -12.09 1.53 3.20
C VAL A 142 -12.93 1.64 4.48
N ILE A 143 -12.77 0.69 5.41
CA ILE A 143 -13.67 0.55 6.57
C ILE A 143 -12.91 0.48 7.90
N ASP A 144 -13.38 1.21 8.91
CA ASP A 144 -12.94 1.11 10.30
C ASP A 144 -11.41 1.26 10.49
N ASN A 145 -10.76 2.10 9.67
CA ASN A 145 -9.35 2.40 9.83
C ASN A 145 -9.15 3.60 10.76
N THR A 146 -8.03 3.63 11.47
CA THR A 146 -7.68 4.73 12.38
C THR A 146 -6.37 5.37 11.96
N THR A 147 -6.32 6.70 11.93
CA THR A 147 -5.12 7.48 11.60
C THR A 147 -4.81 8.46 12.74
N ALA A 148 -3.58 8.41 13.23
CA ALA A 148 -3.12 9.27 14.32
C ALA A 148 -2.90 10.73 13.85
N GLY A 149 -2.87 11.66 14.80
CA GLY A 149 -2.45 13.05 14.55
C GLY A 149 -3.49 13.93 13.86
N GLY A 150 -4.75 13.49 13.75
CA GLY A 150 -5.81 14.26 13.09
C GLY A 150 -5.66 14.32 11.56
N VAL A 151 -4.78 13.49 11.00
CA VAL A 151 -4.53 13.37 9.56
C VAL A 151 -5.68 12.61 8.90
N PRO A 152 -6.25 13.09 7.78
CA PRO A 152 -7.33 12.41 7.07
C PRO A 152 -7.01 10.94 6.76
N THR A 153 -7.96 10.04 7.00
CA THR A 153 -7.70 8.61 6.78
C THR A 153 -7.65 8.25 5.31
N VAL A 154 -8.48 8.88 4.47
CA VAL A 154 -8.58 8.51 3.06
C VAL A 154 -8.76 9.73 2.17
N ASP A 155 -8.02 9.73 1.05
CA ASP A 155 -8.15 10.67 -0.05
C ASP A 155 -8.39 9.88 -1.34
N VAL A 156 -9.45 10.24 -2.06
CA VAL A 156 -9.90 9.51 -3.27
C VAL A 156 -10.24 10.52 -4.36
N ASP A 157 -9.58 10.39 -5.50
CA ASP A 157 -9.83 11.24 -6.66
C ASP A 157 -11.19 10.94 -7.33
N GLY A 158 -11.62 11.82 -8.24
CA GLY A 158 -12.90 11.66 -8.93
C GLY A 158 -12.99 10.38 -9.77
N ALA A 159 -11.89 9.99 -10.42
CA ALA A 159 -11.83 8.82 -11.30
C ALA A 159 -11.98 7.49 -10.53
N SER A 160 -11.60 7.46 -9.25
CA SER A 160 -11.64 6.27 -8.40
C SER A 160 -12.92 6.16 -7.55
N ARG A 161 -13.82 7.15 -7.61
CA ARG A 161 -15.12 7.13 -6.91
C ARG A 161 -16.09 6.03 -7.33
N PRO A 162 -16.15 5.58 -8.60
CA PRO A 162 -17.07 4.52 -8.99
C PRO A 162 -16.88 3.25 -8.14
N GLY A 163 -17.95 2.81 -7.47
CA GLY A 163 -17.93 1.65 -6.60
C GLY A 163 -17.19 1.82 -5.27
N PHE A 164 -16.59 2.99 -5.00
CA PHE A 164 -15.89 3.26 -3.74
C PHE A 164 -16.86 3.26 -2.55
N ARG A 165 -16.47 2.62 -1.45
CA ARG A 165 -17.24 2.55 -0.21
C ARG A 165 -16.35 2.89 0.97
N GLN A 166 -16.86 3.70 1.90
CA GLN A 166 -16.19 3.95 3.16
C GLN A 166 -17.16 4.01 4.33
N ASN A 167 -16.71 3.58 5.50
CA ASN A 167 -17.46 3.65 6.75
C ASN A 167 -16.51 3.58 7.96
N GLY A 168 -16.86 4.24 9.07
CA GLY A 168 -16.18 4.04 10.36
C GLY A 168 -14.71 4.47 10.45
N ASN A 169 -14.15 5.13 9.44
CA ASN A 169 -12.77 5.63 9.48
C ASN A 169 -12.64 6.83 10.43
N SER A 170 -11.49 6.95 11.09
CA SER A 170 -11.22 8.03 12.05
C SER A 170 -9.80 8.58 11.94
N PRO A 171 -9.60 9.89 11.74
CA PRO A 171 -10.62 10.87 11.38
C PRO A 171 -11.23 10.54 10.00
N ALA A 172 -12.46 10.99 9.81
CA ALA A 172 -13.23 10.77 8.59
C ALA A 172 -12.66 11.53 7.39
#